data_AF-A0A846CVN5-F1
#
_entry.id   AF-A0A846CVN5-F1
#
_cell.length_a   1.000
_cell.length_b   1.000
_cell.length_c   1.000
_cell.angle_alpha   90.00
_cell.angle_beta   90.00
_cell.angle_gamma   90.00
#
_symmetry.space_group_name_H-M   'P 1'
#
loop_
_entity.id
_entity.type
_entity.pdbx_description
1 polymer ?
#
loop_
_entity_poly.entity_id
_entity_poly.type
_entity_poly.pdbx_seq_one_letter_code
_entity_poly.pdbx_strand_id
1 'polypeptide(L)'
;MSHHILKANCKTVHLGGFSHQLEPALIINSGDRVDVETYTGYYLYDRAPEDFLTPEFLEICHNLPAEKKVGLGPHLLTGPIYINDAQPGDVLEIILQNIHPSLPIGFNSIRRGWGALPEEFTESKLNFIPLDLEKKFAEFPPNSGIKIPLQPFFGILGVATKHTRRSSIPPGSYGGNIDCRELQVGSRIFLPVL
;
A
#
# COMPACT_ATOMS: atom_id res chain seq x y z
N MET A 1 11.44 -22.86 -5.91
CA MET A 1 11.31 -21.51 -5.33
C MET A 1 11.95 -20.54 -6.29
N SER A 2 11.13 -19.86 -7.07
CA SER A 2 11.53 -18.78 -7.96
C SER A 2 11.45 -17.45 -7.22
N HIS A 3 12.18 -16.45 -7.71
CA HIS A 3 12.13 -15.08 -7.22
C HIS A 3 11.63 -14.17 -8.34
N HIS A 4 10.61 -13.37 -8.03
CA HIS A 4 9.94 -12.47 -8.95
C HIS A 4 10.04 -11.03 -8.45
N ILE A 5 9.95 -10.08 -9.38
CA ILE A 5 9.84 -8.66 -9.07
C ILE A 5 8.55 -8.14 -9.69
N LEU A 6 7.64 -7.64 -8.86
CA LEU A 6 6.40 -7.01 -9.29
C LEU A 6 6.55 -5.49 -9.20
N LYS A 7 6.93 -4.89 -10.33
CA LYS A 7 7.04 -3.43 -10.49
C LYS A 7 5.67 -2.77 -10.40
N ALA A 8 5.59 -1.56 -9.84
CA ALA A 8 4.37 -0.77 -9.82
C ALA A 8 4.28 0.12 -11.08
N ASN A 9 3.30 -0.14 -11.95
CA ASN A 9 3.02 0.66 -13.15
C ASN A 9 1.53 0.53 -13.54
N CYS A 10 1.08 1.26 -14.57
CA CYS A 10 -0.32 1.26 -15.02
C CYS A 10 -0.92 -0.12 -15.33
N LYS A 11 -0.11 -1.14 -15.61
CA LYS A 11 -0.59 -2.51 -15.86
C LYS A 11 -0.77 -3.32 -14.58
N THR A 12 0.05 -3.05 -13.57
CA THR A 12 0.18 -3.89 -12.37
C THR A 12 -0.46 -3.27 -11.13
N VAL A 13 -0.80 -1.98 -11.15
CA VAL A 13 -1.52 -1.34 -10.04
C VAL A 13 -3.01 -1.21 -10.34
N HIS A 14 -3.80 -1.14 -9.28
CA HIS A 14 -5.21 -0.79 -9.30
C HIS A 14 -5.53 0.15 -8.13
N LEU A 15 -6.58 0.95 -8.27
CA LEU A 15 -6.90 2.04 -7.35
C LEU A 15 -8.22 1.81 -6.62
N GLY A 16 -8.19 2.08 -5.32
CA GLY A 16 -9.34 2.36 -4.48
C GLY A 16 -10.14 1.16 -3.99
N GLY A 17 -9.77 -0.07 -4.35
CA GLY A 17 -10.49 -1.25 -3.90
C GLY A 17 -9.90 -2.58 -4.31
N PHE A 18 -10.62 -3.64 -3.96
CA PHE A 18 -10.35 -5.02 -4.35
C PHE A 18 -11.44 -5.50 -5.30
N SER A 19 -11.04 -6.22 -6.36
CA SER A 19 -11.97 -6.82 -7.31
C SER A 19 -11.43 -8.14 -7.84
N HIS A 20 -12.28 -9.17 -7.89
CA HIS A 20 -11.96 -10.46 -8.50
C HIS A 20 -12.00 -10.44 -10.03
N GLN A 21 -12.39 -9.31 -10.65
CA GLN A 21 -12.43 -9.15 -12.11
C GLN A 21 -11.11 -8.63 -12.69
N LEU A 22 -10.14 -8.31 -11.84
CA LEU A 22 -8.83 -7.85 -12.29
C LEU A 22 -8.01 -9.02 -12.81
N GLU A 23 -7.45 -8.85 -14.01
CA GLU A 23 -6.44 -9.76 -14.53
C GLU A 23 -5.21 -9.81 -13.61
N PRO A 24 -4.63 -11.01 -13.37
CA PRO A 24 -3.40 -11.14 -12.61
C PRO A 24 -2.26 -10.30 -13.20
N ALA A 25 -1.62 -9.50 -12.36
CA ALA A 25 -0.39 -8.79 -12.69
C ALA A 25 0.84 -9.71 -12.65
N LEU A 26 0.75 -10.81 -11.89
CA LEU A 26 1.77 -11.84 -11.76
C LEU A 26 1.08 -13.17 -11.43
N ILE A 27 1.61 -14.27 -11.96
CA ILE A 27 1.20 -15.64 -11.64
C ILE A 27 2.41 -16.35 -11.03
N ILE A 28 2.24 -16.92 -9.84
CA ILE A 28 3.33 -17.60 -9.10
C ILE A 28 2.90 -18.98 -8.60
N ASN A 29 3.86 -19.79 -8.16
CA ASN A 29 3.58 -21.01 -7.43
C ASN A 29 3.72 -20.79 -5.92
N SER A 30 3.08 -21.65 -5.12
CA SER A 30 3.29 -21.67 -3.67
C SER A 30 4.78 -21.81 -3.32
N GLY A 31 5.23 -21.03 -2.35
CA GLY A 31 6.63 -20.98 -1.90
C GLY A 31 7.54 -20.05 -2.72
N ASP A 32 7.06 -19.41 -3.79
CA ASP A 32 7.84 -18.39 -4.50
C ASP A 32 8.00 -17.09 -3.68
N ARG A 33 9.06 -16.33 -3.98
CA ARG A 33 9.32 -15.02 -3.40
C ARG A 33 8.96 -13.91 -4.39
N VAL A 34 8.33 -12.84 -3.92
CA VAL A 34 8.02 -11.66 -4.73
C VAL A 34 8.50 -10.40 -4.01
N ASP A 35 9.35 -9.61 -4.68
CA ASP A 35 9.61 -8.23 -4.27
C ASP A 35 8.55 -7.33 -4.93
N VAL A 36 7.72 -6.67 -4.14
CA VAL A 36 6.58 -5.86 -4.62
C VAL A 36 6.89 -4.39 -4.44
N GLU A 37 6.88 -3.63 -5.54
CA GLU A 37 6.94 -2.18 -5.48
C GLU A 37 5.56 -1.59 -5.19
N THR A 38 5.54 -0.49 -4.44
CA THR A 38 4.31 0.17 -4.02
C THR A 38 4.45 1.68 -4.12
N TYR A 39 3.36 2.35 -4.45
CA TYR A 39 3.25 3.81 -4.39
C TYR A 39 2.08 4.23 -3.50
N THR A 40 2.15 5.45 -3.00
CA THR A 40 1.11 6.07 -2.15
C THR A 40 0.88 7.51 -2.57
N GLY A 41 -0.18 8.14 -2.07
CA GLY A 41 -0.46 9.54 -2.34
C GLY A 41 -1.03 9.83 -3.74
N TYR A 42 -1.72 8.86 -4.38
CA TYR A 42 -2.29 9.02 -5.74
C TYR A 42 -3.15 10.27 -5.91
N TYR A 43 -3.90 10.70 -4.88
CA TYR A 43 -4.72 11.91 -4.90
C TYR A 43 -4.04 13.16 -4.32
N LEU A 44 -2.74 13.07 -4.04
CA LEU A 44 -1.94 14.13 -3.41
C LEU A 44 -0.70 14.53 -4.24
N TYR A 45 -0.45 13.83 -5.36
CA TYR A 45 0.77 13.99 -6.16
C TYR A 45 0.95 15.41 -6.70
N ASP A 46 -0.15 16.11 -6.99
CA ASP A 46 -0.19 17.49 -7.48
C ASP A 46 0.34 18.53 -6.48
N ARG A 47 0.38 18.17 -5.19
CA ARG A 47 0.88 18.99 -4.09
C ARG A 47 2.16 18.45 -3.48
N ALA A 48 2.70 17.37 -4.04
CA ALA A 48 3.87 16.71 -3.51
C ALA A 48 5.16 17.39 -3.97
N PRO A 49 6.20 17.42 -3.12
CA PRO A 49 7.53 17.90 -3.53
C PRO A 49 8.19 16.92 -4.50
N GLU A 50 9.22 17.39 -5.20
CA GLU A 50 9.94 16.62 -6.24
C GLU A 50 10.48 15.28 -5.73
N ASP A 51 11.01 15.22 -4.50
CA ASP A 51 11.52 13.99 -3.87
C ASP A 51 10.46 12.88 -3.73
N PHE A 52 9.17 13.22 -3.78
CA PHE A 52 8.06 12.28 -3.73
C PHE A 52 7.62 11.78 -5.12
N LEU A 53 8.07 12.44 -6.18
CA LEU A 53 7.54 12.30 -7.54
C LEU A 53 8.54 11.60 -8.47
N THR A 54 8.49 10.27 -8.50
CA THR A 54 9.21 9.49 -9.52
C THR A 54 8.49 9.55 -10.88
N PRO A 55 9.20 9.44 -12.02
CA PRO A 55 8.58 9.37 -13.34
C PRO A 55 7.51 8.27 -13.46
N GLU A 56 7.76 7.10 -12.90
CA GLU A 56 6.84 5.95 -12.91
C GLU A 56 5.56 6.24 -12.12
N PHE A 57 5.68 6.93 -10.97
CA PHE A 57 4.51 7.34 -10.19
C PHE A 57 3.68 8.38 -10.93
N LEU A 58 4.32 9.37 -11.56
CA LEU A 58 3.62 10.37 -12.38
C LEU A 58 2.90 9.73 -13.57
N GLU A 59 3.52 8.74 -14.20
CA GLU A 59 2.90 7.94 -15.27
C GLU A 59 1.63 7.25 -14.76
N ILE A 60 1.65 6.65 -13.58
CA ILE A 60 0.46 6.07 -12.95
C ILE A 60 -0.60 7.14 -12.68
N CYS A 61 -0.23 8.27 -12.07
CA CYS A 61 -1.16 9.34 -11.74
C CYS A 61 -1.88 9.88 -12.99
N HIS A 62 -1.17 10.04 -14.10
CA HIS A 62 -1.73 10.59 -15.34
C HIS A 62 -2.48 9.55 -16.18
N ASN A 63 -1.98 8.32 -16.25
CA ASN A 63 -2.38 7.36 -17.30
C ASN A 63 -3.01 6.06 -16.75
N LEU A 64 -3.33 5.99 -15.45
CA LEU A 64 -4.01 4.80 -14.92
C LEU A 64 -5.39 4.58 -15.59
N PRO A 65 -5.60 3.43 -16.27
CA PRO A 65 -6.85 3.16 -16.98
C PRO A 65 -8.07 3.14 -16.06
N ALA A 66 -9.24 3.48 -16.60
CA ALA A 66 -10.47 3.58 -15.82
C ALA A 66 -10.89 2.23 -15.21
N GLU A 67 -10.66 1.13 -15.93
CA GLU A 67 -10.91 -0.24 -15.50
C GLU A 67 -10.03 -0.68 -14.32
N LYS A 68 -8.89 -0.01 -14.09
CA LYS A 68 -8.05 -0.23 -12.91
C LYS A 68 -8.54 0.54 -11.68
N LYS A 69 -9.54 1.42 -11.80
CA LYS A 69 -10.15 2.18 -10.69
C LYS A 69 -11.37 1.40 -10.17
N VAL A 70 -11.11 0.51 -9.22
CA VAL A 70 -12.08 -0.53 -8.80
C VAL A 70 -12.81 -0.21 -7.50
N GLY A 71 -12.51 0.91 -6.83
CA GLY A 71 -13.24 1.33 -5.64
C GLY A 71 -13.03 2.81 -5.31
N LEU A 72 -13.64 3.25 -4.21
CA LEU A 72 -13.66 4.66 -3.77
C LEU A 72 -12.53 5.00 -2.79
N GLY A 73 -11.73 4.02 -2.37
CA GLY A 73 -10.64 4.25 -1.45
C GLY A 73 -9.49 5.07 -2.07
N PRO A 74 -8.64 5.69 -1.24
CA PRO A 74 -7.52 6.49 -1.73
C PRO A 74 -6.29 5.65 -2.11
N HIS A 75 -6.33 4.34 -1.85
CA HIS A 75 -5.14 3.48 -1.88
C HIS A 75 -4.85 2.95 -3.29
N LEU A 76 -3.60 3.09 -3.70
CA LEU A 76 -3.05 2.46 -4.90
C LEU A 76 -2.42 1.12 -4.50
N LEU A 77 -2.85 0.03 -5.14
CA LEU A 77 -2.53 -1.34 -4.74
C LEU A 77 -1.82 -2.05 -5.90
N THR A 78 -0.67 -2.66 -5.63
CA THR A 78 0.06 -3.45 -6.63
C THR A 78 -0.43 -4.90 -6.62
N GLY A 79 -0.82 -5.42 -7.78
CA GLY A 79 -1.44 -6.74 -7.95
C GLY A 79 -2.67 -6.69 -8.88
N PRO A 80 -3.49 -7.76 -8.90
CA PRO A 80 -3.42 -8.93 -8.04
C PRO A 80 -2.30 -9.91 -8.43
N ILE A 81 -1.83 -10.69 -7.46
CA ILE A 81 -0.94 -11.83 -7.68
C ILE A 81 -1.79 -13.09 -7.61
N TYR A 82 -1.76 -13.90 -8.67
CA TYR A 82 -2.44 -15.19 -8.73
C TYR A 82 -1.49 -16.29 -8.28
N ILE A 83 -1.99 -17.22 -7.46
CA ILE A 83 -1.22 -18.34 -6.93
C ILE A 83 -1.79 -19.61 -7.55
N ASN A 84 -0.95 -20.33 -8.29
CA ASN A 84 -1.35 -21.59 -8.91
C ASN A 84 -1.86 -22.56 -7.85
N ASP A 85 -2.90 -23.30 -8.23
CA ASP A 85 -3.56 -24.35 -7.46
C ASP A 85 -4.29 -23.89 -6.18
N ALA A 86 -4.21 -22.61 -5.78
CA ALA A 86 -4.98 -22.08 -4.64
C ALA A 86 -6.50 -22.09 -4.94
N GLN A 87 -7.28 -22.72 -4.07
CA GLN A 87 -8.73 -22.88 -4.22
C GLN A 87 -9.51 -22.21 -3.08
N PRO A 88 -10.77 -21.78 -3.31
CA PRO A 88 -11.64 -21.32 -2.23
C PRO A 88 -11.71 -22.33 -1.07
N GLY A 89 -11.44 -21.86 0.15
CA GLY A 89 -11.33 -22.70 1.35
C GLY A 89 -9.89 -22.92 1.82
N ASP A 90 -8.89 -22.68 0.97
CA ASP A 90 -7.49 -22.66 1.37
C ASP A 90 -7.14 -21.44 2.22
N VAL A 91 -5.94 -21.48 2.80
CA VAL A 91 -5.35 -20.35 3.53
C VAL A 91 -4.03 -19.97 2.86
N LEU A 92 -3.95 -18.71 2.42
CA LEU A 92 -2.73 -18.10 1.96
C LEU A 92 -1.90 -17.65 3.16
N GLU A 93 -0.70 -18.20 3.29
CA GLU A 93 0.32 -17.68 4.18
C GLU A 93 1.24 -16.71 3.42
N ILE A 94 1.44 -15.52 3.97
CA ILE A 94 2.41 -14.53 3.47
C ILE A 94 3.44 -14.26 4.56
N ILE A 95 4.72 -14.47 4.24
CA ILE A 95 5.86 -14.18 5.11
C ILE A 95 6.51 -12.86 4.69
N LEU A 96 6.54 -11.88 5.58
CA LEU A 96 7.17 -10.59 5.30
C LEU A 96 8.68 -10.69 5.51
N GLN A 97 9.45 -10.82 4.42
CA GLN A 97 10.90 -11.05 4.50
C GLN A 97 11.73 -9.77 4.58
N ASN A 98 11.27 -8.68 3.96
CA ASN A 98 11.93 -7.39 4.01
C ASN A 98 10.91 -6.28 3.73
N ILE A 99 11.07 -5.13 4.38
CA ILE A 99 10.24 -3.94 4.18
C ILE A 99 11.15 -2.72 4.30
N HIS A 100 11.18 -1.88 3.28
CA HIS A 100 11.90 -0.61 3.33
C HIS A 100 11.19 0.45 2.48
N PRO A 101 11.17 1.72 2.90
CA PRO A 101 10.79 2.82 2.02
C PRO A 101 11.81 2.92 0.86
N SER A 102 11.33 3.23 -0.34
CA SER A 102 12.16 3.46 -1.52
C SER A 102 12.53 4.94 -1.70
N LEU A 103 11.73 5.86 -1.14
CA LEU A 103 11.92 7.30 -1.25
C LEU A 103 12.27 7.91 0.12
N PRO A 104 13.07 8.98 0.16
CA PRO A 104 13.49 9.65 1.39
C PRO A 104 12.40 10.58 1.94
N ILE A 105 11.13 10.28 1.69
CA ILE A 105 10.01 11.15 2.03
C ILE A 105 8.73 10.35 2.27
N GLY A 106 8.02 10.70 3.33
CA GLY A 106 6.67 10.22 3.63
C GLY A 106 5.70 11.39 3.73
N PHE A 107 4.44 11.11 4.05
CA PHE A 107 3.48 12.16 4.36
C PHE A 107 2.49 11.74 5.45
N ASN A 108 1.92 12.74 6.12
CA ASN A 108 0.74 12.61 6.95
C ASN A 108 -0.33 13.60 6.49
N SER A 109 -1.59 13.23 6.62
CA SER A 109 -2.71 14.11 6.33
C SER A 109 -3.73 14.11 7.46
N ILE A 110 -4.12 15.31 7.87
CA ILE A 110 -5.33 15.58 8.65
C ILE A 110 -6.40 15.96 7.66
N ARG A 111 -7.56 15.30 7.74
CA ARG A 111 -8.74 15.60 6.93
C ARG A 111 -9.86 16.01 7.87
N ARG A 112 -10.46 17.17 7.62
CA ARG A 112 -11.60 17.66 8.40
C ARG A 112 -12.71 16.62 8.49
N GLY A 113 -13.16 16.32 9.72
CA GLY A 113 -14.23 15.36 9.98
C GLY A 113 -13.83 13.88 9.91
N TRP A 114 -12.53 13.57 9.84
CA TRP A 114 -12.00 12.20 9.78
C TRP A 114 -11.01 11.94 10.92
N GLY A 115 -10.74 10.66 11.18
CA GLY A 115 -9.80 10.21 12.20
C GLY A 115 -10.44 10.08 13.58
N ALA A 116 -9.62 9.85 14.60
CA ALA A 116 -10.09 9.63 15.97
C ALA A 116 -10.50 10.92 16.71
N LEU A 117 -10.00 12.07 16.27
CA LEU A 117 -10.18 13.38 16.92
C LEU A 117 -10.73 14.44 15.93
N PRO A 118 -11.87 14.19 15.26
CA PRO A 118 -12.37 15.03 14.18
C PRO A 118 -12.85 16.42 14.64
N GLU A 119 -13.20 16.56 15.92
CA GLU A 119 -13.68 17.81 16.52
C GLU A 119 -12.53 18.68 17.06
N GLU A 120 -11.39 18.08 17.41
CA GLU A 120 -10.22 18.81 17.90
C GLU A 120 -9.35 19.35 16.74
N PHE A 121 -9.23 18.56 15.67
CA PHE A 121 -8.44 18.93 14.48
C PHE A 121 -9.37 19.24 13.29
N THR A 122 -9.92 20.45 13.30
CA THR A 122 -10.92 20.89 12.31
C THR A 122 -10.32 21.40 10.99
N GLU A 123 -9.04 21.75 11.00
CA GLU A 123 -8.32 22.20 9.80
C GLU A 123 -7.66 21.03 9.06
N SER A 124 -7.83 20.99 7.74
CA SER A 124 -7.10 20.03 6.91
C SER A 124 -5.62 20.41 6.83
N LYS A 125 -4.74 19.43 7.01
CA LYS A 125 -3.29 19.62 6.92
C LYS A 125 -2.67 18.49 6.10
N LEU A 126 -1.68 18.83 5.28
CA LEU A 126 -0.85 17.88 4.55
C LEU A 126 0.61 18.21 4.86
N ASN A 127 1.32 17.28 5.48
CA ASN A 127 2.74 17.42 5.79
C ASN A 127 3.51 16.34 5.03
N PHE A 128 4.43 16.76 4.17
CA PHE A 128 5.48 15.88 3.67
C PHE A 128 6.64 15.89 4.66
N ILE A 129 7.18 14.71 4.94
CA ILE A 129 8.11 14.46 6.05
C ILE A 129 9.37 13.83 5.46
N PRO A 130 10.52 14.54 5.46
CA PRO A 130 11.80 13.96 5.07
C PRO A 130 12.17 12.78 5.96
N LEU A 131 12.71 11.73 5.35
CA LEU A 131 13.16 10.51 6.00
C LEU A 131 14.67 10.37 5.80
N ASP A 132 15.43 10.25 6.88
CA ASP A 132 16.83 9.83 6.82
C ASP A 132 16.86 8.31 6.69
N LEU A 133 16.97 7.80 5.46
CA LEU A 133 16.96 6.36 5.18
C LEU A 133 18.22 5.64 5.63
N GLU A 134 19.36 6.35 5.71
CA GLU A 134 20.62 5.80 6.18
C GLU A 134 20.60 5.61 7.70
N LYS A 135 20.21 6.66 8.44
CA LYS A 135 20.12 6.64 9.91
C LYS A 135 18.80 6.11 10.45
N LYS A 136 17.84 5.85 9.56
CA LYS A 136 16.51 5.26 9.84
C LYS A 136 15.70 6.05 10.88
N PHE A 137 15.57 7.36 10.69
CA PHE A 137 14.61 8.18 11.43
C PHE A 137 13.95 9.27 10.57
N ALA A 138 12.85 9.82 11.06
CA ALA A 138 12.27 11.08 10.60
C ALA A 138 12.34 12.10 11.74
N GLU A 139 12.75 13.33 11.45
CA GLU A 139 12.68 14.41 12.44
C GLU A 139 11.32 15.12 12.32
N PHE A 140 10.54 15.15 13.41
CA PHE A 140 9.20 15.72 13.36
C PHE A 140 8.79 16.42 14.67
N PRO A 141 8.38 17.71 14.63
CA PRO A 141 8.38 18.58 13.45
C PRO A 141 9.81 18.94 12.99
N PRO A 142 10.00 19.47 11.77
CA PRO A 142 11.33 19.85 11.28
C PRO A 142 12.04 20.82 12.22
N ASN A 143 13.35 20.62 12.44
CA ASN A 143 14.22 21.40 13.33
C ASN A 143 13.85 21.33 14.83
N SER A 144 13.07 20.33 15.25
CA SER A 144 12.72 20.12 16.66
C SER A 144 13.77 19.35 17.45
N GLY A 145 14.68 18.64 16.76
CA GLY A 145 15.56 17.64 17.36
C GLY A 145 14.85 16.34 17.77
N ILE A 146 13.53 16.21 17.57
CA ILE A 146 12.76 15.01 17.90
C ILE A 146 12.90 14.00 16.75
N LYS A 147 13.63 12.92 17.00
CA LYS A 147 13.87 11.85 16.02
C LYS A 147 12.97 10.66 16.28
N ILE A 148 12.09 10.37 15.32
CA ILE A 148 11.17 9.23 15.34
C ILE A 148 11.80 8.10 14.51
N PRO A 149 12.07 6.91 15.09
CA PRO A 149 12.63 5.79 14.34
C PRO A 149 11.73 5.31 13.20
N LEU A 150 12.32 4.97 12.06
CA LEU A 150 11.58 4.35 10.95
C LEU A 150 11.30 2.88 11.26
N GLN A 151 10.02 2.53 11.34
CA GLN A 151 9.52 1.16 11.49
C GLN A 151 8.48 0.89 10.38
N PRO A 152 8.92 0.70 9.13
CA PRO A 152 8.00 0.56 8.01
C PRO A 152 7.21 -0.74 8.10
N PHE A 153 5.93 -0.69 7.72
CA PHE A 153 5.06 -1.86 7.60
C PHE A 153 4.06 -1.63 6.46
N PHE A 154 3.44 -2.69 5.97
CA PHE A 154 2.36 -2.59 5.00
C PHE A 154 1.02 -2.41 5.74
N GLY A 155 0.37 -1.26 5.55
CA GLY A 155 -0.99 -1.03 6.07
C GLY A 155 -2.03 -1.90 5.38
N ILE A 156 -1.81 -2.20 4.08
CA ILE A 156 -2.74 -2.97 3.25
C ILE A 156 -2.10 -4.26 2.75
N LEU A 157 -2.66 -5.38 3.19
CA LEU A 157 -2.40 -6.72 2.65
C LEU A 157 -3.75 -7.42 2.55
N GLY A 158 -4.14 -7.86 1.36
CA GLY A 158 -5.46 -8.44 1.18
C GLY A 158 -5.59 -9.32 -0.05
N VAL A 159 -6.58 -10.20 -0.02
CA VAL A 159 -6.99 -11.05 -1.14
C VAL A 159 -8.23 -10.48 -1.83
N ALA A 160 -8.45 -10.90 -3.07
CA ALA A 160 -9.70 -10.61 -3.76
C ALA A 160 -10.91 -11.18 -2.99
N THR A 161 -12.07 -10.57 -3.17
CA THR A 161 -13.34 -11.06 -2.61
C THR A 161 -14.35 -11.26 -3.72
N LYS A 162 -15.47 -11.93 -3.43
CA LYS A 162 -16.61 -12.06 -4.35
C LYS A 162 -17.26 -10.73 -4.75
N HIS A 163 -16.87 -9.62 -4.13
CA HIS A 163 -17.35 -8.28 -4.51
C HIS A 163 -16.46 -7.67 -5.58
N THR A 164 -17.08 -7.07 -6.59
CA THR A 164 -16.42 -6.45 -7.73
C THR A 164 -15.86 -5.05 -7.46
N ARG A 165 -16.39 -4.35 -6.44
CA ARG A 165 -16.01 -2.97 -6.09
C ARG A 165 -15.87 -2.76 -4.59
N ARG A 166 -15.09 -3.61 -3.93
CA ARG A 166 -14.87 -3.52 -2.49
C ARG A 166 -13.92 -2.36 -2.18
N SER A 167 -14.36 -1.36 -1.42
CA SER A 167 -13.51 -0.23 -1.03
C SER A 167 -12.24 -0.71 -0.31
N SER A 168 -11.12 -0.04 -0.57
CA SER A 168 -9.85 -0.29 0.12
C SER A 168 -9.74 0.40 1.47
N ILE A 169 -10.78 1.11 1.96
CA ILE A 169 -10.72 1.85 3.23
C ILE A 169 -10.90 0.94 4.46
N PRO A 170 -12.01 0.19 4.63
CA PRO A 170 -12.13 -0.67 5.79
C PRO A 170 -11.37 -2.00 5.55
N PRO A 171 -10.77 -2.58 6.60
CA PRO A 171 -10.36 -3.98 6.59
C PRO A 171 -11.59 -4.92 6.63
N GLY A 172 -11.35 -6.20 6.42
CA GLY A 172 -12.33 -7.26 6.65
C GLY A 172 -11.68 -8.64 6.70
N SER A 173 -12.49 -9.70 6.54
CA SER A 173 -12.00 -11.09 6.58
C SER A 173 -10.98 -11.43 5.49
N TYR A 174 -10.92 -10.63 4.43
CA TYR A 174 -9.97 -10.72 3.33
C TYR A 174 -8.64 -9.99 3.60
N GLY A 175 -8.44 -9.49 4.82
CA GLY A 175 -7.38 -8.53 5.15
C GLY A 175 -7.80 -7.12 4.75
N GLY A 176 -7.12 -6.54 3.76
CA GLY A 176 -7.34 -5.17 3.32
C GLY A 176 -6.57 -4.18 4.17
N ASN A 177 -7.18 -3.05 4.52
CA ASN A 177 -6.54 -1.97 5.27
C ASN A 177 -6.49 -2.25 6.77
N ILE A 178 -5.64 -3.20 7.15
CA ILE A 178 -5.49 -3.70 8.52
C ILE A 178 -4.81 -2.63 9.40
N ASP A 179 -3.86 -1.89 8.82
CA ASP A 179 -3.07 -0.85 9.52
C ASP A 179 -2.43 -1.34 10.84
N CYS A 180 -1.99 -2.60 10.86
CA CYS A 180 -1.34 -3.20 12.02
C CYS A 180 0.17 -2.99 11.98
N ARG A 181 0.68 -2.11 12.84
CA ARG A 181 2.11 -1.80 12.95
C ARG A 181 2.98 -3.00 13.33
N GLU A 182 2.40 -4.06 13.87
CA GLU A 182 3.14 -5.27 14.25
C GLU A 182 3.41 -6.21 13.07
N LEU A 183 2.87 -5.93 11.87
CA LEU A 183 3.20 -6.62 10.63
C LEU A 183 4.59 -6.20 10.12
N GLN A 184 5.61 -6.62 10.86
CA GLN A 184 7.02 -6.34 10.64
C GLN A 184 7.72 -7.47 9.89
N VAL A 185 8.98 -7.26 9.50
CA VAL A 185 9.85 -8.31 8.96
C VAL A 185 9.89 -9.52 9.91
N GLY A 186 9.68 -10.72 9.35
CA GLY A 186 9.54 -11.98 10.07
C GLY A 186 8.09 -12.35 10.42
N SER A 187 7.14 -11.44 10.27
CA SER A 187 5.72 -11.72 10.51
C SER A 187 5.14 -12.64 9.43
N ARG A 188 4.14 -13.43 9.85
CA ARG A 188 3.35 -14.29 8.97
C ARG A 188 1.89 -13.85 9.07
N ILE A 189 1.27 -13.54 7.94
CA ILE A 189 -0.16 -13.24 7.87
C ILE A 189 -0.86 -14.36 7.10
N PHE A 190 -2.02 -14.77 7.61
CA PHE A 190 -2.83 -15.83 7.04
C PHE A 190 -4.14 -15.23 6.53
N LEU A 191 -4.39 -15.31 5.23
CA LEU A 191 -5.57 -14.78 4.58
C LEU A 191 -6.36 -15.92 3.92
N PRO A 192 -7.70 -15.92 3.98
CA PRO A 192 -8.50 -16.97 3.36
C PRO A 192 -8.45 -16.84 1.84
N VAL A 193 -8.47 -17.95 1.11
CA VAL A 193 -8.78 -17.96 -0.33
C VAL A 193 -10.30 -18.09 -0.46
N LEU A 194 -10.95 -17.13 -1.13
CA LEU A 194 -12.41 -16.88 -1.06
C LEU A 194 -13.19 -17.19 -2.33
#